data_AF-A0A351X7I2-F1
#
_entry.id   AF-A0A351X7I2-F1
#
_cell.length_a   1.000
_cell.length_b   1.000
_cell.length_c   1.000
_cell.angle_alpha   90.00
_cell.angle_beta   90.00
_cell.angle_gamma   90.00
#
_symmetry.space_group_name_H-M   'P 1'
#
loop_
_entity.id
_entity.type
_entity.pdbx_description
1 polymer ?
#
loop_
_entity_poly.entity_id
_entity_poly.type
_entity_poly.pdbx_seq_one_letter_code
_entity_poly.pdbx_strand_id
1 'polypeptide(L)'
;MIQCPNCKHQELPGALFCSECGTQLVTADTLTSPLANQPIEPLEFDEQESNPTVLPAQGPVVPVKNVVISLHIVNTDRTMYLTGRSEYSLGRIARGQPILPDFDLSEFDAYSQGVSRLHAAIKVQAMRILIMDLGSANGTRVNGQKLVPNVEYPLKSGDLIALGKLKIEFQTSTD
;
A
#
# COMPACT_ATOMS: atom_id res chain seq x y z
N MET A 1 13.21 25.35 9.78
CA MET A 1 13.13 24.08 9.05
C MET A 1 12.49 23.06 9.97
N ILE A 2 11.60 22.22 9.46
CA ILE A 2 10.94 21.15 10.24
C ILE A 2 11.59 19.83 9.87
N GLN A 3 11.85 18.97 10.85
CA GLN A 3 12.46 17.67 10.58
C GLN A 3 11.37 16.62 10.45
N CYS A 4 11.39 15.88 9.34
CA CYS A 4 10.46 14.77 9.15
C CYS A 4 10.65 13.74 10.28
N PRO A 5 9.58 13.36 11.02
CA PRO A 5 9.70 12.41 12.11
C PRO A 5 10.11 11.01 11.63
N ASN A 6 9.74 10.68 10.38
CA ASN A 6 9.95 9.38 9.76
C ASN A 6 11.37 9.22 9.18
N CYS A 7 11.76 10.03 8.19
CA CYS A 7 13.05 9.88 7.51
C CYS A 7 14.15 10.85 7.97
N LYS A 8 13.86 11.72 8.94
CA LYS A 8 14.79 12.73 9.48
C LYS A 8 15.26 13.80 8.49
N HIS A 9 14.74 13.82 7.27
CA HIS A 9 14.99 14.86 6.27
C HIS A 9 14.48 16.24 6.74
N GLN A 10 15.15 17.31 6.32
CA GLN A 10 14.81 18.68 6.70
C GLN A 10 13.93 19.33 5.63
N GLU A 11 12.81 19.88 6.08
CA GLU A 11 11.80 20.47 5.21
C GLU A 11 11.60 21.95 5.51
N LEU A 12 11.07 22.65 4.51
CA LEU A 12 10.72 24.05 4.65
C LEU A 12 9.50 24.21 5.59
N PRO A 13 9.48 25.26 6.45
CA PRO A 13 8.31 25.56 7.27
C PRO A 13 7.05 25.75 6.40
N GLY A 14 5.97 25.04 6.73
CA GLY A 14 4.72 25.04 5.95
C GLY A 14 4.60 23.90 4.93
N ALA A 15 5.64 23.07 4.74
CA ALA A 15 5.52 21.85 3.95
C ALA A 15 4.49 20.90 4.60
N LEU A 16 3.44 20.55 3.85
CA LEU A 16 2.39 19.65 4.33
C LEU A 16 2.85 18.18 4.33
N PHE A 17 3.81 17.85 3.47
CA PHE A 17 4.37 16.52 3.26
C PHE A 17 5.89 16.60 3.07
N CYS A 18 6.61 15.56 3.48
CA CYS A 18 8.05 15.43 3.25
C CYS A 18 8.33 15.07 1.79
N SER A 19 9.20 15.84 1.14
CA SER A 19 9.67 15.64 -0.24
C SER A 19 10.48 14.36 -0.44
N GLU A 20 11.16 13.86 0.59
CA GLU A 20 11.99 12.64 0.49
C GLU A 20 11.23 11.34 0.81
N CYS A 21 10.31 11.35 1.79
CA CYS A 21 9.61 10.14 2.22
C CYS A 21 8.09 10.20 2.15
N GLY A 22 7.50 11.33 1.74
CA GLY A 22 6.05 11.50 1.58
C GLY A 22 5.25 11.58 2.88
N THR A 23 5.88 11.47 4.06
CA THR A 23 5.19 11.55 5.36
C THR A 23 4.55 12.93 5.54
N GLN A 24 3.28 12.96 5.95
CA GLN A 24 2.57 14.20 6.28
C GLN A 24 3.19 14.86 7.51
N LEU A 25 3.53 16.14 7.41
CA LEU A 25 4.23 16.91 8.44
C LEU A 25 3.29 17.81 9.25
N VAL A 26 2.04 17.93 8.81
CA VAL A 26 0.96 18.61 9.53
C VAL A 26 -0.01 17.60 10.14
N THR A 27 0.00 17.49 11.46
CA THR A 27 -1.13 16.96 12.22
C THR A 27 -2.21 18.03 12.24
N ALA A 28 -3.43 17.68 11.84
CA ALA A 28 -4.56 18.59 11.82
C ALA A 28 -4.92 19.02 13.24
N ASP A 29 -4.42 20.18 13.65
CA ASP A 29 -5.00 21.00 14.71
C ASP A 29 -4.62 22.44 14.43
N THR A 30 -5.46 23.14 13.66
CA THR A 30 -5.60 24.61 13.71
C THR A 30 -6.72 25.05 12.76
N LEU A 31 -7.96 24.88 13.22
CA LEU A 31 -9.04 25.79 12.87
C LEU A 31 -9.63 26.32 14.19
N THR A 32 -9.39 27.61 14.48
CA THR A 32 -10.21 28.58 15.28
C THR A 32 -10.61 28.21 16.72
N SER A 33 -10.63 29.04 17.77
CA SER A 33 -10.30 30.43 18.14
C SER A 33 -10.48 30.48 19.70
N PRO A 34 -10.07 31.52 20.45
CA PRO A 34 -9.79 31.43 21.88
C PRO A 34 -11.06 31.55 22.72
N LEU A 35 -11.23 30.73 23.76
CA LEU A 35 -11.93 31.11 24.99
C LEU A 35 -11.72 30.08 26.11
N ALA A 36 -11.52 30.60 27.31
CA ALA A 36 -11.61 29.94 28.63
C ALA A 36 -10.44 29.02 29.08
N ASN A 37 -9.48 29.66 29.75
CA ASN A 37 -8.79 29.07 30.91
C ASN A 37 -9.81 28.46 31.88
N GLN A 38 -9.72 27.16 32.16
CA GLN A 38 -9.88 26.62 33.51
C GLN A 38 -8.97 25.40 33.69
N PRO A 39 -8.21 25.30 34.81
CA PRO A 39 -7.52 24.07 35.17
C PRO A 39 -8.57 23.06 35.66
N ILE A 40 -8.67 21.92 34.98
CA ILE A 40 -9.45 20.78 35.47
C ILE A 40 -8.48 19.87 36.22
N GLU A 41 -8.75 19.69 37.51
CA GLU A 41 -8.08 18.78 38.43
C GLU A 41 -8.05 17.35 37.87
N PRO A 42 -7.06 16.52 38.21
CA PRO A 42 -7.05 15.13 37.77
C PRO A 42 -8.23 14.40 38.43
N LEU A 43 -9.27 14.12 37.64
CA LEU A 43 -10.29 13.17 38.02
C LEU A 43 -9.67 11.77 37.93
N GLU A 44 -9.58 11.13 39.09
CA GLU A 44 -9.28 9.72 39.26
C GLU A 44 -10.29 8.92 38.42
N PHE A 45 -9.83 8.31 37.34
CA PHE A 45 -10.62 7.33 36.61
C PHE A 45 -10.23 5.94 37.08
N ASP A 46 -11.14 5.42 37.90
CA ASP A 46 -11.29 4.06 38.38
C ASP A 46 -10.75 3.01 37.40
N GLU A 47 -9.85 2.15 37.89
CA GLU A 47 -9.43 0.92 37.25
C GLU A 47 -10.63 -0.05 37.18
N GLN A 48 -11.55 0.18 36.25
CA GLN A 48 -12.55 -0.81 35.87
C GLN A 48 -12.18 -1.45 34.54
N GLU A 49 -11.64 -2.65 34.67
CA GLU A 49 -11.61 -3.72 33.67
C GLU A 49 -12.86 -3.69 32.77
N SER A 50 -12.73 -3.04 31.62
CA SER A 50 -13.53 -3.36 30.44
C SER A 50 -12.64 -4.14 29.49
N ASN A 51 -12.37 -5.36 29.94
CA ASN A 51 -12.05 -6.50 29.09
C ASN A 51 -12.97 -6.44 27.86
N PRO A 52 -12.50 -6.22 26.62
CA PRO A 52 -13.34 -6.50 25.48
C PRO A 52 -13.53 -8.01 25.50
N THR A 53 -14.73 -8.43 25.91
CA THR A 53 -15.19 -9.81 25.87
C THR A 53 -14.83 -10.38 24.51
N VAL A 54 -13.80 -11.22 24.52
CA VAL A 54 -13.49 -12.16 23.45
C VAL A 54 -14.71 -13.07 23.36
N LEU A 55 -15.66 -12.69 22.50
CA LEU A 55 -16.61 -13.66 21.98
C LEU A 55 -15.81 -14.64 21.13
N PRO A 56 -15.78 -15.94 21.46
CA PRO A 56 -15.21 -16.93 20.58
C PRO A 56 -16.20 -17.09 19.42
N ALA A 57 -16.06 -16.27 18.40
CA ALA A 57 -16.58 -16.61 17.08
C ALA A 57 -15.63 -17.63 16.45
N GLN A 58 -15.46 -18.78 17.10
CA GLN A 58 -15.30 -20.04 16.38
C GLN A 58 -16.67 -20.35 15.76
N GLY A 59 -17.06 -19.53 14.77
CA GLY A 59 -17.85 -20.07 13.68
C GLY A 59 -17.06 -21.23 13.08
N PRO A 60 -17.71 -22.13 12.32
CA PRO A 60 -16.97 -23.19 11.63
C PRO A 60 -15.78 -22.52 10.96
N VAL A 61 -14.56 -22.98 11.26
CA VAL A 61 -13.39 -22.65 10.45
C VAL A 61 -13.71 -23.30 9.11
N VAL A 62 -14.50 -22.60 8.30
CA VAL A 62 -14.74 -22.94 6.91
C VAL A 62 -13.35 -22.97 6.34
N PRO A 63 -12.95 -24.08 5.67
CA PRO A 63 -11.61 -24.15 5.10
C PRO A 63 -11.42 -22.87 4.29
N VAL A 64 -10.42 -22.07 4.69
CA VAL A 64 -10.05 -20.88 3.93
C VAL A 64 -9.76 -21.46 2.56
N LYS A 65 -10.66 -21.20 1.59
CA LYS A 65 -10.42 -21.61 0.22
C LYS A 65 -9.02 -21.13 -0.10
N ASN A 66 -8.14 -22.04 -0.53
CA ASN A 66 -6.81 -21.67 -0.96
C ASN A 66 -7.00 -20.81 -2.20
N VAL A 67 -7.05 -19.49 -2.01
CA VAL A 67 -7.14 -18.54 -3.11
C VAL A 67 -5.75 -18.49 -3.72
N VAL A 68 -5.59 -19.12 -4.87
CA VAL A 68 -4.39 -19.00 -5.68
C VAL A 68 -4.47 -17.68 -6.41
N ILE A 69 -3.51 -16.80 -6.15
CA ILE A 69 -3.43 -15.48 -6.76
C ILE A 69 -2.34 -15.54 -7.82
N SER A 70 -2.67 -15.12 -9.05
CA SER A 70 -1.73 -15.07 -10.16
C SER A 70 -1.74 -13.71 -10.87
N LEU A 71 -0.57 -13.38 -11.42
CA LEU A 71 -0.32 -12.22 -12.26
C LEU A 71 0.20 -12.69 -13.61
N HIS A 72 -0.60 -12.49 -14.66
CA HIS A 72 -0.23 -12.83 -16.02
C HIS A 72 0.28 -11.60 -16.77
N ILE A 73 1.47 -11.67 -17.36
CA ILE A 73 2.01 -10.55 -18.14
C ILE A 73 1.45 -10.59 -19.55
N VAL A 74 0.72 -9.53 -19.93
CA VAL A 74 -0.01 -9.49 -21.21
C VAL A 74 0.97 -9.55 -22.40
N ASN A 75 0.60 -10.34 -23.41
CA ASN A 75 1.43 -10.65 -24.60
C ASN A 75 2.65 -11.54 -24.32
N THR A 76 2.66 -12.25 -23.19
CA THR A 76 3.70 -13.24 -22.88
C THR A 76 3.07 -14.47 -22.24
N ASP A 77 3.75 -15.61 -22.27
CA ASP A 77 3.30 -16.83 -21.55
C ASP A 77 3.81 -16.86 -20.10
N ARG A 78 4.07 -15.69 -19.49
CA ARG A 78 4.58 -15.60 -18.12
C ARG A 78 3.47 -15.31 -17.13
N THR A 79 3.42 -16.14 -16.10
CA THR A 79 2.49 -16.04 -14.98
C THR A 79 3.27 -16.18 -13.69
N MET A 80 3.08 -15.23 -12.78
CA MET A 80 3.69 -15.21 -11.46
C MET A 80 2.62 -15.50 -10.41
N TYR A 81 2.99 -16.20 -9.34
CA TYR A 81 2.06 -16.58 -8.27
C TYR A 81 2.40 -15.86 -6.97
N LEU A 82 1.39 -15.33 -6.29
CA LEU A 82 1.54 -14.67 -5.00
C LEU A 82 1.26 -15.70 -3.90
N THR A 83 2.33 -16.32 -3.39
CA THR A 83 2.24 -17.34 -2.34
C THR A 83 3.15 -17.03 -1.14
N GLY A 84 2.66 -17.26 0.08
CA GLY A 84 3.48 -17.26 1.30
C GLY A 84 3.79 -15.90 1.94
N ARG A 85 3.26 -14.78 1.45
CA ARG A 85 3.43 -13.43 2.04
C ARG A 85 2.12 -12.65 1.97
N SER A 86 2.01 -11.60 2.79
CA SER A 86 0.87 -10.69 2.83
C SER A 86 1.07 -9.44 1.97
N GLU A 87 2.27 -9.19 1.46
CA GLU A 87 2.59 -8.05 0.60
C GLU A 87 3.67 -8.43 -0.41
N TYR A 88 3.49 -7.93 -1.64
CA TYR A 88 4.38 -8.17 -2.76
C TYR A 88 4.61 -6.87 -3.52
N SER A 89 5.87 -6.49 -3.65
CA SER A 89 6.31 -5.34 -4.43
C SER A 89 6.58 -5.74 -5.89
N LEU A 90 6.13 -4.88 -6.82
CA LEU A 90 6.32 -5.03 -8.25
C LEU A 90 7.18 -3.87 -8.76
N GLY A 91 8.15 -4.18 -9.60
CA GLY A 91 9.00 -3.17 -10.19
C GLY A 91 10.07 -3.77 -11.07
N ARG A 92 11.13 -3.01 -11.33
CA ARG A 92 12.30 -3.49 -12.07
C ARG A 92 13.55 -3.37 -11.21
N ILE A 93 14.51 -4.24 -11.44
CA ILE A 93 15.83 -4.14 -10.82
C ILE A 93 16.69 -3.14 -11.60
N ALA A 94 17.46 -2.34 -10.87
CA ALA A 94 18.50 -1.47 -11.42
C ALA A 94 19.83 -1.70 -10.68
N ARG A 95 20.94 -1.42 -11.36
CA ARG A 95 22.28 -1.56 -10.78
C ARG A 95 22.41 -0.68 -9.54
N GLY A 96 22.90 -1.27 -8.44
CA GLY A 96 23.15 -0.55 -7.18
C GLY A 96 21.88 -0.19 -6.41
N GLN A 97 20.73 -0.79 -6.73
CA GLN A 97 19.50 -0.59 -6.00
C GLN A 97 19.54 -1.32 -4.64
N PRO A 98 19.29 -0.61 -3.51
CA PRO A 98 19.40 -1.22 -2.18
C PRO A 98 18.20 -2.12 -1.82
N ILE A 99 17.01 -1.80 -2.33
CA ILE A 99 15.76 -2.51 -2.05
C ILE A 99 15.24 -3.08 -3.36
N LEU A 100 15.18 -4.40 -3.49
CA LEU A 100 14.70 -5.08 -4.70
C LEU A 100 13.18 -5.34 -4.61
N PRO A 101 12.46 -5.29 -5.74
CA PRO A 101 11.07 -5.74 -5.77
C PRO A 101 10.98 -7.25 -5.57
N ASP A 102 9.86 -7.73 -5.05
CA ASP A 102 9.56 -9.16 -4.94
C ASP A 102 9.35 -9.79 -6.32
N PHE A 103 8.72 -9.04 -7.23
CA PHE A 103 8.59 -9.39 -8.64
C PHE A 103 9.42 -8.45 -9.49
N ASP A 104 10.53 -8.97 -10.01
CA ASP A 104 11.34 -8.29 -11.01
C ASP A 104 10.71 -8.42 -12.40
N LEU A 105 10.30 -7.28 -12.94
CA LEU A 105 9.69 -7.16 -14.25
C LEU A 105 10.70 -6.80 -15.34
N SER A 106 12.00 -6.71 -15.02
CA SER A 106 13.05 -6.27 -15.95
C SER A 106 13.07 -7.05 -17.26
N GLU A 107 12.74 -8.34 -17.24
CA GLU A 107 12.68 -9.20 -18.42
C GLU A 107 11.57 -8.83 -19.42
N PHE A 108 10.59 -8.02 -19.01
CA PHE A 108 9.44 -7.60 -19.83
C PHE A 108 9.60 -6.21 -20.43
N ASP A 109 10.84 -5.82 -20.73
CA ASP A 109 11.18 -4.46 -21.21
C ASP A 109 10.66 -3.36 -20.27
N ALA A 110 10.62 -3.66 -18.96
CA ALA A 110 9.98 -2.82 -17.96
C ALA A 110 10.50 -1.38 -17.93
N TYR A 111 11.80 -1.17 -18.19
CA TYR A 111 12.35 0.18 -18.27
C TYR A 111 11.71 1.01 -19.39
N SER A 112 11.69 0.48 -20.62
CA SER A 112 11.12 1.16 -21.79
C SER A 112 9.60 1.29 -21.69
N GLN A 113 8.95 0.34 -21.01
CA GLN A 113 7.52 0.41 -20.67
C GLN A 113 7.21 1.39 -19.53
N GLY A 114 8.22 2.03 -18.93
CA GLY A 114 8.02 3.07 -17.93
C GLY A 114 7.77 2.55 -16.50
N VAL A 115 8.21 1.34 -16.20
CA VAL A 115 8.08 0.76 -14.86
C VAL A 115 9.18 1.32 -13.93
N SER A 116 8.78 1.84 -12.76
CA SER A 116 9.69 2.24 -11.69
C SER A 116 10.41 1.05 -11.03
N ARG A 117 11.50 1.36 -10.32
CA ARG A 117 12.28 0.38 -9.54
C ARG A 117 11.44 -0.34 -8.48
N LEU A 118 10.67 0.44 -7.73
CA LEU A 118 9.52 0.02 -6.93
C LEU A 118 8.34 0.78 -7.50
N HIS A 119 7.37 0.10 -8.07
CA HIS A 119 6.27 0.73 -8.82
C HIS A 119 4.96 0.62 -8.07
N ALA A 120 4.59 -0.59 -7.71
CA ALA A 120 3.34 -0.87 -7.03
C ALA A 120 3.55 -1.97 -5.99
N ALA A 121 2.65 -2.05 -5.03
CA ALA A 121 2.55 -3.18 -4.11
C ALA A 121 1.17 -3.80 -4.20
N ILE A 122 1.11 -5.12 -4.08
CA ILE A 122 -0.13 -5.87 -3.89
C ILE A 122 -0.13 -6.42 -2.47
N LYS A 123 -1.16 -6.07 -1.71
CA LYS A 123 -1.38 -6.58 -0.35
C LYS A 123 -2.50 -7.61 -0.36
N VAL A 124 -2.25 -8.72 0.32
CA VAL A 124 -3.17 -9.84 0.51
C VAL A 124 -3.59 -9.82 1.98
N GLN A 125 -4.81 -9.37 2.25
CA GLN A 125 -5.37 -9.23 3.60
C GLN A 125 -6.62 -10.10 3.74
N ALA A 126 -6.49 -11.26 4.40
CA ALA A 126 -7.58 -12.22 4.62
C ALA A 126 -8.40 -12.53 3.35
N MET A 127 -9.49 -11.82 3.10
CA MET A 127 -10.38 -11.98 1.94
C MET A 127 -10.29 -10.84 0.90
N ARG A 128 -9.40 -9.86 1.08
CA ARG A 128 -9.26 -8.71 0.20
C ARG A 128 -7.86 -8.66 -0.38
N ILE A 129 -7.81 -8.33 -1.66
CA ILE A 129 -6.56 -8.09 -2.37
C ILE A 129 -6.58 -6.63 -2.79
N LEU A 130 -5.52 -5.93 -2.45
CA LEU A 130 -5.40 -4.49 -2.60
C LEU A 130 -4.17 -4.18 -3.44
N ILE A 131 -4.23 -3.15 -4.26
CA ILE A 131 -3.10 -2.60 -4.99
C ILE A 131 -2.83 -1.16 -4.55
N MET A 132 -1.57 -0.79 -4.50
CA MET A 132 -1.11 0.57 -4.20
C MET A 132 -0.01 0.95 -5.17
N ASP A 133 -0.08 2.16 -5.73
CA ASP A 133 1.03 2.78 -6.46
C ASP A 133 2.02 3.38 -5.45
N LEU A 134 3.31 3.01 -5.53
CA LEU A 134 4.36 3.40 -4.58
C LEU A 134 5.03 4.73 -4.97
N GLY A 135 4.30 5.63 -5.61
CA GLY A 135 4.87 6.89 -6.13
C GLY A 135 5.66 6.68 -7.43
N SER A 136 5.17 5.79 -8.30
CA SER A 136 5.81 5.53 -9.58
C SER A 136 5.82 6.75 -10.51
N ALA A 137 6.83 6.82 -11.39
CA ALA A 137 7.01 7.99 -12.28
C ALA A 137 5.91 8.10 -13.33
N ASN A 138 5.41 6.96 -13.84
CA ASN A 138 4.39 6.91 -14.89
C ASN A 138 2.98 6.58 -14.36
N GLY A 139 2.87 6.24 -13.08
CA GLY A 139 1.63 5.89 -12.41
C GLY A 139 1.17 4.46 -12.68
N THR A 140 0.36 3.96 -11.75
CA THR A 140 -0.41 2.72 -11.90
C THR A 140 -1.82 3.02 -12.39
N ARG A 141 -2.36 2.14 -13.25
CA ARG A 141 -3.78 2.14 -13.63
C ARG A 141 -4.40 0.77 -13.39
N VAL A 142 -5.67 0.75 -13.01
CA VAL A 142 -6.50 -0.46 -12.97
C VAL A 142 -7.69 -0.24 -13.90
N ASN A 143 -7.87 -1.13 -14.87
CA ASN A 143 -8.91 -1.03 -15.90
C ASN A 143 -8.95 0.35 -16.59
N GLY A 144 -7.76 0.95 -16.81
CA GLY A 144 -7.59 2.26 -17.43
C GLY A 144 -7.67 3.46 -16.48
N GLN A 145 -8.27 3.29 -15.29
CA GLN A 145 -8.35 4.34 -14.27
C GLN A 145 -7.03 4.50 -13.53
N LYS A 146 -6.48 5.72 -13.52
CA LYS A 146 -5.23 6.02 -12.81
C LYS A 146 -5.46 6.04 -11.30
N LEU A 147 -4.59 5.37 -10.56
CA LEU A 147 -4.62 5.35 -9.10
C LEU A 147 -3.98 6.62 -8.53
N VAL A 148 -4.42 7.02 -7.34
CA VAL A 148 -3.70 8.01 -6.55
C VAL A 148 -2.52 7.30 -5.85
N PRO A 149 -1.29 7.84 -5.91
CA PRO A 149 -0.16 7.26 -5.22
C PRO A 149 -0.38 7.12 -3.71
N ASN A 150 0.17 6.05 -3.14
CA ASN A 150 0.11 5.70 -1.71
C ASN A 150 -1.29 5.49 -1.13
N VAL A 151 -2.30 5.26 -1.99
CA VAL A 151 -3.66 4.91 -1.60
C VAL A 151 -3.96 3.47 -2.02
N GLU A 152 -4.59 2.71 -1.14
CA GLU A 152 -4.99 1.32 -1.40
C GLU A 152 -6.29 1.26 -2.21
N TYR A 153 -6.28 0.50 -3.29
CA TYR A 153 -7.44 0.23 -4.13
C TYR A 153 -7.75 -1.26 -4.14
N PRO A 154 -9.03 -1.67 -4.04
CA PRO A 154 -9.40 -3.07 -4.13
C PRO A 154 -9.15 -3.61 -5.54
N LEU A 155 -8.63 -4.82 -5.61
CA LEU A 155 -8.35 -5.54 -6.84
C LEU A 155 -9.27 -6.76 -6.94
N LYS A 156 -9.84 -6.99 -8.12
CA LYS A 156 -10.77 -8.09 -8.41
C LYS A 156 -10.21 -8.99 -9.49
N SER A 157 -10.53 -10.29 -9.43
CA SER A 157 -10.14 -11.24 -10.47
C SER A 157 -10.59 -10.77 -11.85
N GLY A 158 -9.68 -10.83 -12.82
CA GLY A 158 -9.86 -10.31 -14.19
C GLY A 158 -9.44 -8.85 -14.38
N ASP A 159 -9.05 -8.14 -13.32
CA ASP A 159 -8.62 -6.74 -13.44
C ASP A 159 -7.33 -6.62 -14.25
N LEU A 160 -7.30 -5.62 -15.15
CA LEU A 160 -6.12 -5.28 -15.93
C LEU A 160 -5.35 -4.15 -15.23
N ILE A 161 -4.20 -4.49 -14.67
CA ILE A 161 -3.25 -3.53 -14.10
C ILE A 161 -2.32 -3.04 -15.20
N ALA A 162 -2.07 -1.74 -15.26
CA ALA A 162 -1.00 -1.17 -16.06
C ALA A 162 -0.01 -0.42 -15.17
N LEU A 163 1.26 -0.84 -15.22
CA LEU A 163 2.39 -0.16 -14.60
C LEU A 163 3.11 0.64 -15.69
N GLY A 164 2.85 1.95 -15.76
CA GLY A 164 3.19 2.71 -16.97
C GLY A 164 2.47 2.14 -18.19
N LYS A 165 3.21 1.55 -19.12
CA LYS A 165 2.68 0.89 -20.33
C LYS A 165 2.65 -0.64 -20.23
N LEU A 166 3.35 -1.23 -19.25
CA LEU A 166 3.36 -2.68 -19.05
C LEU A 166 2.02 -3.12 -18.46
N LYS A 167 1.37 -4.09 -19.12
CA LYS A 167 0.05 -4.58 -18.72
C LYS A 167 0.15 -5.96 -18.08
N ILE A 168 -0.58 -6.13 -16.99
CA ILE A 168 -0.62 -7.33 -16.16
C ILE A 168 -2.08 -7.64 -15.88
N GLU A 169 -2.53 -8.84 -16.21
CA GLU A 169 -3.85 -9.33 -15.84
C GLU A 169 -3.76 -10.02 -14.48
N PHE A 170 -4.62 -9.60 -13.56
CA PHE A 170 -4.70 -10.17 -12.24
C PHE A 170 -5.81 -11.23 -12.18
N GLN A 171 -5.50 -12.41 -11.65
CA GLN A 171 -6.46 -13.49 -11.54
C GLN A 171 -6.41 -14.11 -10.15
N THR A 172 -7.59 -14.52 -9.68
CA THR A 172 -7.72 -15.35 -8.47
C THR A 172 -8.46 -16.63 -8.85
N SER A 173 -7.89 -17.78 -8.54
CA SER A 173 -8.55 -19.08 -8.63
C SER A 173 -8.83 -19.59 -7.22
N THR A 174 -10.04 -20.09 -7.00
CA THR A 174 -10.33 -20.90 -5.81
C THR A 174 -10.29 -22.35 -6.22
N ASP A 175 -9.42 -23.13 -5.60
CA ASP A 175 -9.52 -24.60 -5.62
C ASP A 175 -10.85 -25.06 -4.96
#